data_AF-A0A9N7UTN2-F1
#
_entry.id   AF-A0A9N7UTN2-F1
#
_cell.length_a   1.000
_cell.length_b   1.000
_cell.length_c   1.000
_cell.angle_alpha   90.00
_cell.angle_beta   90.00
_cell.angle_gamma   90.00
#
_symmetry.space_group_name_H-M   'P 1'
#
loop_
_entity.id
_entity.type
_entity.pdbx_description
1 polymer ?
#
loop_
_entity_poly.entity_id
_entity_poly.type
_entity_poly.pdbx_seq_one_letter_code
_entity_poly.pdbx_strand_id
1 'polypeptide(L)' 'MLSDPRTLQTQTHSSNIINLLEVLSILDPVKTTVLLTALEALRGLRVTHNNLKPDNLMLVNHHNQPFRIKLIDFGLSQNI' A
#
# COMPACT_ATOMS: atom_id res chain seq x y z
N MET A 1 37.42 17.54 -20.94
CA MET A 1 36.05 17.80 -20.45
C MET A 1 35.37 16.45 -20.27
N LEU A 2 35.46 15.88 -19.08
CA LEU A 2 34.74 14.65 -18.75
C LEU A 2 33.27 15.00 -18.53
N SER A 3 32.38 14.41 -19.30
CA SER A 3 30.94 14.42 -19.05
C SER A 3 30.68 13.68 -17.74
N ASP A 4 30.22 14.39 -16.70
CA ASP A 4 29.92 13.83 -15.38
C ASP A 4 28.85 12.70 -15.52
N PRO A 5 29.12 11.45 -15.11
CA PRO A 5 28.18 10.35 -15.26
C PRO A 5 26.97 10.43 -14.30
N ARG A 6 26.78 11.56 -13.60
CA ARG A 6 25.68 11.80 -12.64
C ARG A 6 24.40 12.38 -13.24
N THR A 7 24.27 12.45 -14.56
CA THR A 7 23.07 13.03 -15.21
C THR A 7 22.06 12.02 -15.75
N LEU A 8 22.23 10.72 -15.49
CA LEU A 8 21.28 9.67 -15.90
C LEU A 8 20.82 8.83 -14.71
N GLN A 9 20.09 9.45 -13.79
CA GLN A 9 19.16 8.73 -12.91
C GLN A 9 18.04 9.65 -12.39
N THR A 10 17.44 10.42 -13.28
CA THR A 10 16.03 10.83 -13.13
C THR A 10 15.13 9.71 -13.65
N GLN A 11 15.28 8.49 -13.10
CA GLN A 11 14.27 7.46 -13.25
C GLN A 11 13.26 7.65 -12.12
N THR A 12 12.26 8.48 -12.42
CA THR A 12 10.87 8.36 -11.99
C THR A 12 10.64 7.36 -10.87
N HIS A 13 10.86 7.75 -9.61
CA HIS A 13 10.41 6.99 -8.43
C HIS A 13 8.89 7.16 -8.24
N SER A 14 8.14 7.02 -9.32
CA SER A 14 6.68 6.98 -9.35
C SER A 14 6.28 5.58 -9.77
N SER A 15 6.68 4.58 -8.98
CA SER A 15 6.31 3.18 -9.20
C SER A 15 6.45 2.39 -7.90
N ASN A 16 5.78 2.83 -6.82
CA ASN A 16 5.55 2.00 -5.63
C ASN A 16 4.23 2.34 -4.93
N ILE A 17 3.36 3.14 -5.55
CA ILE A 17 1.93 3.07 -5.25
C ILE A 17 1.41 1.98 -6.19
N ILE A 18 1.46 0.74 -5.73
CA ILE A 18 0.69 -0.37 -6.31
C ILE A 18 -0.66 0.20 -6.74
N ASN A 19 -1.04 -0.04 -8.01
CA ASN A 19 -2.27 0.43 -8.64
C ASN A 19 -3.46 0.41 -7.66
N LEU A 20 -3.68 1.52 -6.96
CA LEU A 20 -4.76 1.66 -5.99
C LEU A 20 -6.08 1.38 -6.72
N LEU A 21 -6.17 1.82 -7.98
CA LEU A 21 -7.25 1.54 -8.91
C LEU A 21 -7.58 0.04 -9.06
N GLU A 22 -6.60 -0.85 -9.14
CA GLU A 22 -6.87 -2.28 -9.37
C GLU A 22 -7.46 -2.93 -8.11
N VAL A 23 -6.94 -2.58 -6.93
CA VAL A 23 -7.47 -3.07 -5.64
C VAL A 23 -8.84 -2.45 -5.34
N LEU A 24 -9.05 -1.17 -5.66
CA LEU A 24 -10.33 -0.47 -5.47
C LEU A 24 -11.42 -0.99 -6.41
N SER A 25 -11.08 -1.48 -7.61
CA SER A 25 -12.04 -2.00 -8.59
C SER A 25 -12.78 -3.27 -8.14
N ILE A 26 -12.20 -4.02 -7.19
CA ILE A 26 -12.71 -5.32 -6.72
C ILE A 26 -13.49 -5.15 -5.40
N LEU A 27 -13.50 -3.94 -4.84
CA LEU A 27 -13.91 -3.69 -3.46
C LEU A 27 -15.10 -2.72 -3.41
N ASP A 28 -16.17 -3.13 -2.73
CA ASP A 28 -17.32 -2.27 -2.42
C ASP A 28 -16.88 -0.97 -1.72
N PRO A 29 -17.65 0.14 -1.78
CA PRO A 29 -17.25 1.45 -1.25
C PRO A 29 -16.72 1.42 0.18
N VAL A 30 -17.31 0.57 1.03
CA VAL A 30 -16.90 0.40 2.44
C VAL A 30 -15.48 -0.17 2.56
N LYS A 31 -15.13 -1.14 1.71
CA LYS A 31 -13.80 -1.78 1.71
C LYS A 31 -12.72 -0.82 1.20
N THR A 32 -13.08 0.04 0.25
CA THR A 32 -12.24 1.16 -0.22
C THR A 32 -11.89 2.12 0.93
N THR A 33 -12.88 2.54 1.73
CA THR A 33 -12.63 3.45 2.87
C THR A 33 -11.70 2.83 3.90
N VAL A 34 -11.90 1.55 4.24
CA VAL A 34 -11.05 0.84 5.22
C VAL A 34 -9.60 0.75 4.74
N LEU A 35 -9.38 0.48 3.45
CA LEU A 35 -8.04 0.43 2.88
C LEU A 35 -7.35 1.81 2.92
N LEU A 36 -8.07 2.88 2.58
CA LEU A 36 -7.55 4.25 2.66
C LEU A 36 -7.15 4.62 4.08
N THR A 37 -7.98 4.31 5.08
CA THR A 37 -7.65 4.54 6.50
C THR A 37 -6.40 3.77 6.93
N ALA A 38 -6.23 2.53 6.46
CA ALA A 38 -5.01 1.76 6.76
C ALA A 38 -3.77 2.40 6.14
N LEU A 39 -3.86 2.89 4.90
CA LEU A 39 -2.75 3.57 4.22
C LEU A 39 -2.39 4.91 4.88
N GLU A 40 -3.38 5.66 5.37
CA GLU A 40 -3.13 6.88 6.16
C GLU A 40 -2.40 6.57 7.47
N ALA A 41 -2.80 5.49 8.16
CA ALA A 41 -2.12 5.05 9.37
C ALA A 41 -0.66 4.66 9.09
N LEU A 42 -0.39 3.90 8.01
CA LEU A 42 0.96 3.55 7.60
C LEU A 42 1.81 4.79 7.28
N ARG A 43 1.23 5.78 6.61
CA ARG A 43 1.90 7.07 6.34
C ARG A 43 2.29 7.79 7.63
N GLY A 44 1.38 7.85 8.61
CA GLY A 44 1.66 8.44 9.92
C GLY A 44 2.79 7.72 10.67
N LEU A 45 2.89 6.41 10.48
CA LEU A 45 3.96 5.57 11.02
C LEU A 45 5.25 5.61 10.19
N ARG A 46 5.26 6.32 9.05
CA ARG A 46 6.38 6.35 8.11
C ARG A 46 6.78 4.95 7.62
N VAL A 47 5.79 4.09 7.37
CA VAL A 47 5.98 2.72 6.87
C VAL A 47 5.35 2.59 5.48
N THR A 48 6.05 1.91 4.57
CA THR A 48 5.49 1.42 3.31
C THR A 48 5.40 -0.09 3.35
N HIS A 49 4.24 -0.66 2.99
CA HIS A 49 4.00 -2.11 3.06
C HIS A 49 4.74 -2.91 1.97
N ASN A 50 4.90 -2.34 0.77
CA ASN A 50 5.54 -2.91 -0.43
C ASN A 50 4.94 -4.21 -1.00
N ASN A 51 4.01 -4.87 -0.32
CA ASN A 51 3.36 -6.11 -0.78
C ASN A 51 1.82 -6.05 -0.63
N LEU A 52 1.20 -4.96 -1.08
CA LEU A 52 -0.24 -4.74 -0.91
C LEU A 52 -1.04 -5.49 -1.97
N LYS A 53 -1.80 -6.52 -1.55
CA LYS A 53 -2.66 -7.35 -2.40
C LYS A 53 -3.85 -7.90 -1.58
N PRO A 54 -4.95 -8.35 -2.20
CA PRO A 54 -6.11 -8.87 -1.48
C PRO A 54 -5.78 -9.99 -0.49
N ASP A 55 -4.84 -10.88 -0.81
CA ASP A 55 -4.40 -11.98 0.07
C ASP A 55 -3.80 -11.50 1.39
N ASN A 56 -3.25 -10.28 1.40
CA ASN A 56 -2.64 -9.66 2.57
C ASN A 56 -3.66 -8.79 3.37
N LEU A 57 -4.94 -8.84 3.00
CA LEU A 57 -6.05 -8.24 3.71
C LEU A 57 -6.85 -9.32 4.43
N MET A 58 -6.75 -9.38 5.76
CA MET A 58 -7.47 -10.36 6.56
C MET A 58 -8.77 -9.79 7.10
N LEU A 59 -9.90 -10.44 6.83
CA LEU A 59 -11.18 -10.12 7.47
C LEU A 59 -11.20 -10.63 8.91
N VAL A 60 -11.51 -9.75 9.85
CA VAL A 60 -11.57 -10.08 11.28
C VAL A 60 -13.00 -10.30 11.70
N ASN A 61 -13.29 -11.50 12.21
CA ASN A 61 -14.56 -11.82 12.88
C ASN A 61 -15.78 -11.20 12.17
N HIS A 62 -15.92 -11.48 10.87
CA HIS A 62 -16.90 -10.81 10.00
C HIS A 62 -18.34 -10.91 10.50
N HIS A 63 -18.64 -11.98 11.25
CA HIS A 63 -19.94 -12.18 11.89
C HIS A 63 -20.27 -11.10 12.93
N ASN A 64 -19.30 -10.74 13.78
CA ASN A 64 -19.52 -9.79 14.88
C ASN A 64 -18.97 -8.38 14.56
N GLN A 65 -18.07 -8.27 13.60
CA GLN A 65 -17.38 -7.05 13.18
C GLN A 65 -17.33 -6.99 11.65
N PRO A 66 -18.50 -6.78 11.00
CA PRO A 66 -18.55 -6.71 9.55
C PRO A 66 -17.63 -5.60 9.02
N PHE A 67 -16.97 -5.88 7.89
CA PHE A 67 -16.03 -4.99 7.21
C PHE A 67 -14.75 -4.63 7.98
N ARG A 68 -14.47 -5.26 9.13
CA ARG A 68 -13.19 -5.08 9.81
C ARG A 68 -12.09 -5.85 9.08
N ILE A 69 -11.09 -5.11 8.58
CA ILE A 69 -9.94 -5.66 7.87
C ILE A 69 -8.66 -5.37 8.66
N LYS A 70 -7.71 -6.30 8.64
CA LYS A 70 -6.34 -6.13 9.08
C LYS A 70 -5.40 -6.32 7.91
N LEU A 71 -4.45 -5.41 7.75
CA LEU A 71 -3.31 -5.64 6.88
C LEU A 71 -2.36 -6.62 7.56
N ILE A 72 -1.90 -7.62 6.81
CA ILE A 72 -0.97 -8.65 7.28
C ILE A 72 0.22 -8.78 6.31
N ASP A 73 1.26 -9.50 6.74
CA ASP A 73 2.46 -9.79 5.96
C ASP A 73 3.32 -8.56 5.61
N PHE A 74 3.92 -7.97 6.65
CA PHE A 74 4.86 -6.86 6.56
C PHE A 74 6.30 -7.29 6.22
N GLY A 75 6.52 -8.52 5.72
CA GLY A 75 7.86 -9.07 5.49
C GLY A 75 8.72 -8.27 4.50
N LEU A 76 8.09 -7.49 3.61
CA LEU A 76 8.75 -6.62 2.63
C LEU A 76 8.66 -5.12 2.98
N SER A 77 8.13 -4.78 4.16
CA SER A 77 7.88 -3.39 4.54
C SER A 77 9.16 -2.62 4.82
N GLN A 78 9.13 -1.31 4.58
CA GLN A 78 10.26 -0.41 4.80
C GLN A 78 9.81 0.87 5.50
N ASN A 79 10.68 1.41 6.34
CA ASN A 79 10.52 2.77 6.86
C ASN A 79 10.94 3.79 5.79
N ILE A 80 10.20 4.89 5.69
CA ILE A 80 10.43 5.99 4.74
C ILE A 80 10.70 7.31 5.46
#